data_AF-A0A3D6BV77-F1
#
_entry.id   AF-A0A3D6BV77-F1
#
_cell.length_a   1.000
_cell.length_b   1.000
_cell.length_c   1.000
_cell.angle_alpha   90.00
_cell.angle_beta   90.00
_cell.angle_gamma   90.00
#
_symmetry.space_group_name_H-M   'P 1'
#
loop_
_entity.id
_entity.type
_entity.pdbx_description
1 polymer ?
#
loop_
_entity_poly.entity_id
_entity_poly.type
_entity_poly.pdbx_seq_one_letter_code
_entity_poly.pdbx_strand_id
1 'polypeptide(L)'
;QKQIQWLFVKGFFPYTEKQIKGWVSIKNFKIEVGKPDLSFDTFWEAYNHKVKKAMSEKSWKRLSQKDQMQAIEHIVVYDKYLHRKHIAKAAPSTYLNQRYWEDNHGSIH
;
A
#
# COMPACT_ATOMS: atom_id res chain seq x y z
N GLN A 1 -14.96 3.34 26.71
CA GLN A 1 -15.12 1.86 26.63
C GLN A 1 -16.45 1.40 26.02
N LYS A 2 -17.60 2.06 26.27
CA LYS A 2 -18.91 1.68 25.70
C LYS A 2 -18.95 1.52 24.17
N GLN A 3 -18.21 2.36 23.44
CA GLN A 3 -18.15 2.33 21.97
C GLN A 3 -17.46 1.08 21.41
N ILE A 4 -16.34 0.64 22.02
CA ILE A 4 -15.62 -0.57 21.60
C ILE A 4 -16.49 -1.81 21.81
N GLN A 5 -17.20 -1.88 22.95
CA GLN A 5 -18.15 -2.96 23.20
C GLN A 5 -19.29 -2.97 22.17
N TRP A 6 -19.84 -1.81 21.83
CA TRP A 6 -20.90 -1.73 20.82
C TRP A 6 -20.41 -2.16 19.44
N LEU A 7 -19.25 -1.66 18.99
CA LEU A 7 -18.70 -1.98 17.67
C LEU A 7 -18.34 -3.47 17.55
N PHE A 8 -17.53 -4.00 18.47
CA PHE A 8 -16.85 -5.28 18.27
C PHE A 8 -17.43 -6.43 19.09
N VAL A 9 -17.87 -6.17 20.33
CA VAL A 9 -18.37 -7.24 21.22
C VAL A 9 -19.83 -7.57 20.91
N LYS A 10 -20.65 -6.55 20.58
CA LYS A 10 -22.05 -6.74 20.20
C LYS A 10 -22.26 -7.02 18.71
N GLY A 11 -21.19 -7.02 17.90
CA GLY A 11 -21.22 -7.43 16.49
C GLY A 11 -21.87 -6.42 15.54
N PHE A 12 -22.00 -5.15 15.94
CA PHE A 12 -22.53 -4.08 15.09
C PHE A 12 -21.52 -3.56 14.06
N PHE A 13 -20.26 -4.00 14.13
CA PHE A 13 -19.25 -3.76 13.11
C PHE A 13 -18.54 -5.08 12.75
N PRO A 14 -18.58 -5.51 11.47
CA PRO A 14 -17.96 -6.76 11.04
C PRO A 14 -16.45 -6.56 10.86
N TYR A 15 -15.66 -6.99 11.84
CA TYR A 15 -14.20 -6.86 11.81
C TYR A 15 -13.49 -8.18 11.46
N THR A 16 -14.24 -9.28 11.38
CA THR A 16 -13.73 -10.59 10.95
C THR A 16 -14.34 -11.00 9.62
N GLU A 17 -13.60 -11.78 8.82
CA GLU A 17 -14.09 -12.27 7.53
C GLU A 17 -15.40 -13.08 7.67
N LYS A 18 -15.54 -13.84 8.75
CA LYS A 18 -16.76 -14.61 9.06
C LYS A 18 -17.97 -13.70 9.26
N GLN A 19 -17.80 -12.58 9.95
CA GLN A 19 -18.86 -11.58 10.14
C GLN A 19 -19.19 -10.87 8.82
N ILE A 20 -18.17 -10.48 8.04
CA ILE A 20 -18.36 -9.83 6.73
C ILE A 20 -19.14 -10.74 5.78
N LYS A 21 -18.81 -12.04 5.73
CA LYS A 21 -19.56 -13.03 4.92
C LYS A 21 -21.03 -13.13 5.32
N GLY A 22 -21.35 -13.04 6.62
CA GLY A 22 -22.73 -13.03 7.09
C GLY A 22 -23.51 -11.76 6.68
N TRP A 23 -22.80 -10.65 6.48
CA TRP A 23 -23.40 -9.38 6.08
C TRP A 23 -23.65 -9.27 4.57
N VAL A 24 -23.02 -10.13 3.75
CA VAL A 24 -23.31 -10.26 2.30
C VAL A 24 -24.79 -10.57 2.06
N SER A 25 -25.45 -11.24 2.99
CA SER A 25 -26.87 -11.62 2.90
C SER A 25 -27.84 -10.48 3.25
N ILE A 26 -27.36 -9.33 3.71
CA ILE A 26 -28.21 -8.19 4.09
C ILE A 26 -28.54 -7.38 2.82
N LYS A 27 -29.81 -7.37 2.41
CA LYS A 27 -30.30 -6.77 1.15
C LYS A 27 -29.94 -5.29 0.95
N ASN A 28 -29.68 -4.54 2.02
CA ASN A 28 -29.40 -3.10 1.98
C ASN A 28 -27.89 -2.76 2.05
N PHE A 29 -27.01 -3.76 2.09
CA PHE A 29 -25.56 -3.54 2.11
C PHE A 29 -24.92 -4.01 0.80
N LYS A 30 -24.10 -3.13 0.21
CA LYS A 30 -23.24 -3.46 -0.93
C LYS A 30 -21.82 -3.63 -0.40
N ILE A 31 -21.32 -4.87 -0.40
CA ILE A 31 -19.94 -5.19 -0.03
C ILE A 31 -19.15 -5.29 -1.32
N GLU A 32 -18.22 -4.36 -1.54
CA GLU A 32 -17.28 -4.40 -2.65
C GLU A 32 -15.88 -4.61 -2.10
N VAL A 33 -15.15 -5.57 -2.67
CA VAL A 33 -13.71 -5.67 -2.45
C VAL A 33 -13.08 -4.54 -3.24
N GLY A 34 -12.66 -3.49 -2.53
CA GLY A 34 -11.92 -2.39 -3.14
C GLY A 34 -10.68 -2.94 -3.82
N LYS A 35 -10.58 -2.76 -5.15
CA LYS A 35 -9.30 -2.98 -5.82
C LYS A 35 -8.34 -1.88 -5.33
N PRO A 36 -7.09 -2.21 -4.96
CA PRO A 36 -6.13 -1.18 -4.62
C PRO A 36 -5.96 -0.24 -5.82
N ASP A 37 -5.94 1.06 -5.56
CA ASP A 37 -5.64 2.02 -6.62
C ASP A 37 -4.14 1.94 -6.96
N LEU A 38 -3.85 1.49 -8.18
CA LEU A 38 -2.49 1.35 -8.72
C LEU A 38 -2.15 2.48 -9.69
N SER A 39 -2.89 3.59 -9.61
CA SER A 39 -2.57 4.80 -10.36
C SER A 39 -1.16 5.31 -10.04
N PHE A 40 -0.53 5.93 -11.03
CA PHE A 40 0.77 6.58 -10.82
C PHE A 40 0.67 7.67 -9.75
N ASP A 41 -0.47 8.37 -9.65
CA ASP A 41 -0.66 9.43 -8.66
C ASP A 41 -0.66 8.86 -7.23
N THR A 42 -1.27 7.70 -7.01
CA THR A 42 -1.19 6.99 -5.72
C THR A 42 0.26 6.64 -5.36
N PHE A 43 1.05 6.11 -6.30
CA PHE A 43 2.47 5.89 -6.07
C PHE A 43 3.24 7.21 -5.83
N TRP A 44 2.95 8.25 -6.60
CA TRP A 44 3.67 9.52 -6.59
C TRP A 44 3.51 10.24 -5.26
N GLU A 45 2.29 10.28 -4.73
CA GLU A 45 2.00 10.87 -3.43
C GLU A 45 2.52 9.98 -2.29
N ALA A 46 2.38 8.64 -2.38
CA ALA A 46 2.92 7.73 -1.38
C ALA A 46 4.45 7.80 -1.27
N TYR A 47 5.16 7.91 -2.39
CA TYR A 47 6.62 7.98 -2.41
C TYR A 47 7.17 9.33 -1.89
N ASN A 48 6.39 10.41 -2.02
CA ASN A 48 6.68 11.73 -1.43
C ASN A 48 8.10 12.28 -1.70
N HIS A 49 8.69 11.98 -2.86
CA HIS A 49 9.97 12.53 -3.31
C HIS A 49 9.84 12.99 -4.75
N LYS A 50 9.40 14.24 -4.93
CA LYS A 50 8.86 14.75 -6.21
C LYS A 50 9.97 15.17 -7.19
N VAL A 51 10.68 14.18 -7.75
CA VAL A 51 11.79 14.38 -8.69
C VAL A 51 11.58 13.59 -9.99
N LYS A 52 11.86 14.22 -11.14
CA LYS A 52 11.80 13.58 -12.48
C LYS A 52 10.46 12.85 -12.74
N LYS A 53 9.34 13.57 -12.60
CA LYS A 53 7.96 13.01 -12.75
C LYS A 53 7.77 12.25 -14.07
N ALA A 54 8.13 12.86 -15.20
CA ALA A 54 7.95 12.24 -16.52
C ALA A 54 8.70 10.90 -16.70
N MET A 55 9.92 10.81 -16.17
CA MET A 55 10.69 9.55 -16.22
C MET A 55 10.09 8.50 -15.30
N SER A 56 9.63 8.91 -14.11
CA SER A 56 9.00 8.02 -13.14
C SER A 56 7.68 7.46 -13.67
N GLU A 57 6.87 8.29 -14.33
CA GLU A 57 5.62 7.88 -14.97
C GLU A 57 5.87 6.88 -16.11
N LYS A 58 6.89 7.13 -16.94
CA LYS A 58 7.29 6.19 -18.00
C LYS A 58 7.74 4.85 -17.42
N SER A 59 8.51 4.85 -16.33
CA SER A 59 8.90 3.62 -15.63
C SER A 59 7.69 2.90 -15.02
N TRP A 60 6.76 3.63 -14.40
CA TRP A 60 5.54 3.08 -13.80
C TRP A 60 4.66 2.36 -14.81
N LYS A 61 4.46 2.97 -15.99
CA LYS A 61 3.65 2.39 -17.08
C LYS A 61 4.23 1.10 -17.66
N ARG A 62 5.53 0.83 -17.46
CA ARG A 62 6.19 -0.39 -17.92
C ARG A 62 6.07 -1.55 -16.93
N LEU A 63 5.67 -1.29 -15.70
CA LEU A 63 5.54 -2.30 -14.65
C LEU A 63 4.26 -3.11 -14.83
N SER A 64 4.32 -4.39 -14.45
CA SER A 64 3.13 -5.22 -14.32
C SER A 64 2.28 -4.77 -13.13
N GLN A 65 0.98 -5.10 -13.10
CA GLN A 65 0.13 -4.79 -11.94
C GLN A 65 0.67 -5.38 -10.63
N LYS A 66 1.25 -6.58 -10.71
CA LYS A 66 1.92 -7.23 -9.56
C LYS A 66 3.09 -6.39 -9.06
N ASP A 67 3.94 -5.91 -9.96
CA ASP A 67 5.09 -5.08 -9.59
C ASP A 67 4.65 -3.72 -9.05
N GLN A 68 3.60 -3.11 -9.60
CA GLN A 68 3.03 -1.87 -9.10
C GLN A 68 2.54 -2.01 -7.66
N MET A 69 1.82 -3.10 -7.36
CA MET A 69 1.36 -3.41 -6.00
C MET A 69 2.55 -3.55 -5.04
N GLN A 70 3.54 -4.37 -5.40
CA GLN A 70 4.73 -4.58 -4.55
C GLN A 70 5.53 -3.30 -4.36
N ALA A 71 5.68 -2.50 -5.42
CA ALA A 71 6.39 -1.23 -5.37
C ALA A 71 5.75 -0.25 -4.38
N ILE A 72 4.41 -0.16 -4.32
CA ILE A 72 3.66 0.67 -3.37
C ILE A 72 3.75 0.12 -1.95
N GLU A 73 3.52 -1.17 -1.76
CA GLU A 73 3.54 -1.81 -0.44
C GLU A 73 4.91 -1.66 0.23
N HIS A 74 5.99 -1.78 -0.56
CA HIS A 74 7.35 -1.74 -0.06
C HIS A 74 7.86 -0.33 0.29
N ILE A 75 7.18 0.76 -0.11
CA ILE A 75 7.62 2.15 0.18
C ILE A 75 7.89 2.35 1.67
N VAL A 76 7.01 1.86 2.53
CA VAL A 76 7.13 2.01 3.99
C VAL A 76 8.35 1.26 4.53
N VAL A 77 8.64 0.08 4.01
CA VAL A 77 9.81 -0.72 4.41
C VAL A 77 11.10 -0.02 3.97
N TYR A 78 11.11 0.49 2.74
CA TYR A 78 12.24 1.24 2.20
C TYR A 78 12.51 2.52 3.01
N ASP A 79 11.47 3.30 3.34
CA ASP A 79 11.64 4.53 4.14
C ASP A 79 12.18 4.24 5.55
N LYS A 80 11.73 3.17 6.19
CA LYS A 80 12.30 2.71 7.48
C LYS A 80 13.77 2.32 7.34
N TYR A 81 14.12 1.62 6.26
CA TYR A 81 15.51 1.25 5.97
C TYR A 81 16.41 2.49 5.81
N LEU A 82 15.97 3.47 5.02
CA LEU A 82 16.70 4.72 4.80
C LEU A 82 16.90 5.50 6.10
N HIS A 83 15.84 5.59 6.92
CA HIS A 83 15.92 6.24 8.22
C HIS A 83 16.93 5.53 9.15
N ARG A 84 16.92 4.20 9.20
CA ARG A 84 17.85 3.39 10.02
C ARG A 84 19.31 3.51 9.56
N LYS A 85 19.55 3.57 8.26
CA LYS A 85 20.91 3.63 7.69
C LYS A 85 21.40 5.06 7.45
N HIS A 86 20.58 6.07 7.72
CA HIS A 86 20.86 7.49 7.42
C HIS A 86 21.24 7.73 5.95
N ILE A 87 20.56 7.02 5.03
CA ILE A 87 20.79 7.13 3.59
C ILE A 87 19.72 8.04 2.98
N ALA A 88 20.10 8.87 2.01
CA ALA A 88 19.16 9.69 1.27
C ALA A 88 18.23 8.85 0.38
N LYS A 89 16.97 9.27 0.27
CA LYS A 89 15.97 8.58 -0.56
C LYS A 89 16.32 8.70 -2.04
N ALA A 90 16.31 7.58 -2.76
CA ALA A 90 16.54 7.57 -4.21
C ALA A 90 15.44 8.34 -4.95
N ALA A 91 15.72 8.81 -6.17
CA ALA A 91 14.67 9.35 -7.04
C ALA A 91 13.64 8.25 -7.37
N PRO A 92 12.35 8.56 -7.53
CA PRO A 92 11.31 7.57 -7.81
C PRO A 92 11.61 6.75 -9.07
N SER A 93 12.14 7.40 -10.13
CA SER A 93 12.58 6.69 -11.34
C SER A 93 13.65 5.65 -11.06
N THR A 94 14.59 5.91 -10.15
CA THR A 94 15.67 4.98 -9.78
C THR A 94 15.11 3.81 -8.98
N TYR A 95 14.24 4.11 -8.00
CA TYR A 95 13.50 3.11 -7.23
C TYR A 95 12.74 2.14 -8.14
N LEU A 96 12.03 2.68 -9.13
CA LEU A 96 11.26 1.90 -10.11
C LEU A 96 12.14 1.07 -11.05
N ASN A 97 13.22 1.65 -11.57
CA ASN A 97 14.07 0.99 -12.56
C ASN A 97 14.94 -0.12 -11.96
N GLN A 98 15.41 0.05 -10.73
CA GLN A 98 16.27 -0.92 -10.05
C GLN A 98 15.47 -1.92 -9.20
N ARG A 99 14.13 -1.82 -9.20
CA ARG A 99 13.25 -2.76 -8.50
C ARG A 99 13.57 -2.91 -7.01
N TYR A 100 13.76 -1.79 -6.31
CA TYR A 100 14.10 -1.75 -4.89
C TYR A 100 13.10 -2.49 -3.97
N TRP A 101 11.89 -2.81 -4.43
CA TRP A 101 10.96 -3.65 -3.66
C TRP A 101 11.33 -5.14 -3.63
N GLU A 102 12.26 -5.57 -4.48
CA GLU A 102 12.82 -6.93 -4.47
C GLU A 102 14.02 -7.05 -3.54
N ASP A 103 14.60 -5.91 -3.14
CA ASP A 103 15.74 -5.88 -2.23
C ASP A 103 15.33 -6.19 -0.79
N ASN A 104 16.27 -6.76 -0.03
CA ASN A 104 16.05 -7.15 1.35
C ASN A 104 16.24 -5.98 2.33
N HIS A 105 15.41 -4.95 2.22
CA HIS A 105 15.44 -3.78 3.13
C HIS A 105 14.83 -4.08 4.52
N GLY A 106 13.99 -5.12 4.60
CA GLY A 106 13.32 -5.56 5.82
C GLY A 106 14.19 -6.37 6.79
N SER A 107 15.28 -7.00 6.32
CA SER A 107 16.14 -7.79 7.20
C SER A 107 16.97 -6.89 8.12
N ILE A 108 16.81 -7.14 9.42
CA ILE A 108 17.67 -6.62 10.47
C ILE A 108 18.77 -7.67 10.65
N HIS A 109 20.00 -7.32 10.24
CA HIS A 109 21.22 -7.96 10.74
C HIS A 109 21.83 -7.03 11.78
#